data_AF-A0AA95G3W5-F1
#
_entry.id   AF-A0AA95G3W5-F1
#
_cell.length_a   1.000
_cell.length_b   1.000
_cell.length_c   1.000
_cell.angle_alpha   90.00
_cell.angle_beta   90.00
_cell.angle_gamma   90.00
#
_symmetry.space_group_name_H-M   'P 1'
#
loop_
_entity.id
_entity.type
_entity.pdbx_description
1 polymer ?
#
loop_
_entity_poly.entity_id
_entity_poly.type
_entity_poly.pdbx_seq_one_letter_code
_entity_poly.pdbx_strand_id
1 'polypeptide(L)'
;MINDLFIEKIHNNYKLIICSEKIGSVYAYLLKEDKIISDLWLFNITSSPITEPWKEKKIPPFQNSIIYAIENEFNYSQIDETNYCIIFQQSLKNGIYAKILFSGFLIGIISENFKPGWSIFSKKNGPLAQRMVDFDEN
;
A
#
# COMPACT_ATOMS: atom_id res chain seq x y z
N MET A 1 0.92 -9.91 -20.54
CA MET A 1 1.29 -8.50 -20.28
C MET A 1 0.60 -8.12 -19.00
N ILE A 2 1.35 -7.82 -17.94
CA ILE A 2 0.76 -7.17 -16.76
C ILE A 2 0.53 -5.73 -17.21
N ASN A 3 -0.72 -5.29 -17.27
CA ASN A 3 -1.00 -3.87 -17.50
C ASN A 3 -0.39 -3.10 -16.33
N ASP A 4 0.35 -2.03 -16.61
CA ASP A 4 0.88 -1.16 -15.56
C ASP A 4 -0.32 -0.59 -14.77
N LEU A 5 -0.51 -1.05 -13.54
CA LEU A 5 -1.59 -0.58 -12.67
C LEU A 5 -1.30 0.87 -12.30
N PHE A 6 -2.27 1.74 -12.53
CA PHE A 6 -2.26 3.11 -12.05
C PHE A 6 -3.69 3.53 -11.69
N ILE A 7 -3.93 3.85 -10.43
CA ILE A 7 -5.22 4.35 -9.95
C ILE A 7 -4.97 5.64 -9.22
N GLU A 8 -5.78 6.65 -9.52
CA GLU A 8 -5.77 7.93 -8.81
C GLU A 8 -7.15 8.20 -8.20
N LYS A 9 -7.16 8.64 -6.94
CA LYS A 9 -8.35 9.17 -6.28
C LYS A 9 -8.02 10.48 -5.57
N ILE A 10 -8.77 11.51 -5.90
CA ILE A 10 -8.65 12.84 -5.29
C ILE A 10 -9.76 13.03 -4.24
N HIS A 11 -9.39 13.62 -3.10
CA HIS A 11 -10.31 14.04 -2.04
C HIS A 11 -9.81 15.36 -1.43
N ASN A 12 -10.48 16.47 -1.75
CA ASN A 12 -10.05 17.83 -1.36
C ASN A 12 -8.60 18.11 -1.84
N ASN A 13 -7.71 18.47 -0.92
CA ASN A 13 -6.28 18.69 -1.17
C ASN A 13 -5.43 17.40 -1.04
N TYR A 14 -6.07 16.24 -0.87
CA TYR A 14 -5.43 14.94 -0.82
C TYR A 14 -5.60 14.18 -2.13
N LYS A 15 -4.59 13.37 -2.45
CA LYS A 15 -4.58 12.48 -3.60
C LYS A 15 -3.98 11.16 -3.18
N LEU A 16 -4.68 10.06 -3.48
CA LEU A 16 -4.15 8.72 -3.31
C LEU A 16 -3.82 8.15 -4.68
N ILE A 17 -2.57 7.70 -4.85
CA ILE A 17 -2.11 7.00 -6.05
C ILE A 17 -1.81 5.56 -5.67
N ILE A 18 -2.33 4.59 -6.42
CA ILE A 18 -1.95 3.18 -6.32
C ILE A 18 -1.30 2.78 -7.64
N CYS A 19 -0.08 2.24 -7.60
CA CYS A 19 0.61 1.84 -8.82
C CYS A 19 1.43 0.56 -8.65
N SER A 20 1.55 -0.19 -9.74
CA SER A 20 2.52 -1.27 -9.85
C SER A 20 3.88 -0.71 -10.20
N GLU A 21 4.87 -1.09 -9.42
CA GLU A 21 6.26 -0.70 -9.60
C GLU A 21 6.99 -1.73 -10.46
N LYS A 22 7.95 -1.26 -11.27
CA LYS A 22 8.77 -2.12 -12.14
C LYS A 22 9.51 -3.23 -11.39
N ILE A 23 9.73 -3.04 -10.09
CA ILE A 23 10.39 -4.02 -9.23
C ILE A 23 9.47 -5.20 -8.82
N GLY A 24 8.21 -5.21 -9.25
CA GLY A 24 7.27 -6.29 -8.99
C GLY A 24 6.56 -6.14 -7.63
N SER A 25 6.13 -4.94 -7.30
CA SER A 25 5.37 -4.62 -6.08
C SER A 25 4.29 -3.58 -6.37
N VAL A 26 3.20 -3.60 -5.61
CA VAL A 26 2.16 -2.56 -5.68
C VAL A 26 2.28 -1.65 -4.46
N TYR A 27 2.33 -0.35 -4.70
CA TYR A 27 2.39 0.68 -3.68
C TYR A 27 1.16 1.57 -3.72
N ALA A 28 0.84 2.15 -2.56
CA ALA A 28 -0.05 3.28 -2.43
C ALA A 28 0.72 4.49 -1.86
N TYR A 29 0.49 5.66 -2.43
CA TYR A 29 1.09 6.93 -2.03
C TYR A 29 -0.01 7.91 -1.70
N LEU A 30 -0.01 8.42 -0.46
CA LEU A 30 -0.89 9.51 -0.06
C LEU A 30 -0.14 10.82 -0.22
N LEU A 31 -0.71 11.72 -1.02
CA LEU A 31 -0.20 13.03 -1.29
C LEU A 31 -1.10 14.09 -0.68
N LYS A 32 -0.49 15.18 -0.21
CA LYS A 32 -1.15 16.42 0.17
C LYS A 32 -0.43 17.56 -0.54
N GLU A 33 -1.17 18.35 -1.33
CA GLU A 33 -0.58 19.43 -2.15
C GLU A 33 0.58 18.90 -3.03
N ASP A 34 0.36 17.75 -3.68
CA ASP A 34 1.31 17.03 -4.54
C ASP A 34 2.64 16.59 -3.88
N LYS A 35 2.72 16.62 -2.55
CA LYS A 35 3.84 16.02 -1.80
C LYS A 35 3.43 14.70 -1.17
N ILE A 36 4.24 13.66 -1.38
CA ILE A 36 4.05 12.36 -0.71
C ILE A 36 4.25 12.54 0.79
N ILE A 37 3.18 12.34 1.55
CA ILE A 37 3.17 12.43 3.02
C ILE A 37 3.16 11.06 3.68
N SER A 38 2.66 10.04 2.99
CA SER A 38 2.71 8.64 3.44
C SER A 38 2.84 7.69 2.26
N ASP A 39 3.43 6.54 2.50
CA ASP A 39 3.55 5.44 1.56
C ASP A 39 3.13 4.12 2.23
N LEU A 40 2.71 3.18 1.39
CA LEU A 40 2.28 1.87 1.81
C LEU A 40 2.63 0.85 0.73
N TRP A 41 3.45 -0.13 1.09
CA TRP A 41 3.51 -1.37 0.31
C TRP A 41 2.23 -2.18 0.51
N LEU A 42 1.51 -2.47 -0.56
CA LEU A 42 0.32 -3.31 -0.51
C LEU A 42 0.72 -4.79 -0.58
N PHE A 43 1.33 -5.21 -1.69
CA PHE A 43 1.78 -6.59 -1.89
C PHE A 43 2.89 -6.68 -2.95
N ASN A 44 3.59 -7.80 -2.99
CA ASN A 44 4.49 -8.13 -4.10
C ASN A 44 3.69 -8.80 -5.22
N ILE A 45 4.02 -8.47 -6.47
CA ILE A 45 3.45 -9.12 -7.67
C ILE A 45 4.19 -10.44 -7.94
N THR A 46 5.49 -10.47 -7.65
CA THR A 46 6.32 -11.69 -7.76
C THR A 46 6.60 -12.26 -6.37
N SER A 47 7.24 -13.44 -6.32
CA SER A 47 7.69 -14.05 -5.07
C SER A 47 8.48 -13.07 -4.20
N SER A 48 8.29 -13.18 -2.88
CA SER A 48 8.93 -12.27 -1.94
C SER A 48 10.42 -12.59 -1.82
N PRO A 49 11.33 -11.60 -1.87
CA PRO A 49 12.75 -11.87 -1.72
C PRO A 49 13.07 -12.40 -0.32
N ILE A 50 14.09 -13.25 -0.23
CA ILE A 50 14.63 -13.71 1.06
C ILE A 50 15.37 -12.56 1.76
N THR A 51 16.11 -11.76 0.99
CA THR A 51 16.81 -10.58 1.51
C THR A 51 15.84 -9.44 1.81
N GLU A 52 16.32 -8.41 2.51
CA GLU A 52 15.57 -7.18 2.82
C GLU A 52 16.08 -6.05 1.92
N PRO A 53 15.48 -5.82 0.73
CA PRO A 53 16.11 -4.99 -0.30
C PRO A 53 16.37 -3.55 0.14
N TRP A 54 15.57 -3.02 1.07
CA TRP A 54 15.74 -1.67 1.64
C TRP A 54 16.98 -1.52 2.52
N LYS A 55 17.63 -2.61 2.95
CA LYS A 55 18.91 -2.56 3.68
C LYS A 55 20.10 -2.42 2.73
N GLU A 56 19.98 -2.94 1.51
CA GLU A 56 21.07 -3.01 0.53
C GLU A 56 20.94 -1.93 -0.55
N LYS A 57 19.72 -1.67 -1.01
CA LYS A 57 19.39 -0.65 -2.01
C LYS A 57 19.04 0.65 -1.32
N LYS A 58 19.46 1.77 -1.92
CA LYS A 58 19.31 3.10 -1.33
C LYS A 58 18.01 3.82 -1.71
N ILE A 59 17.31 3.40 -2.76
CA ILE A 59 16.20 4.17 -3.33
C ILE A 59 14.98 3.26 -3.51
N PRO A 60 13.83 3.57 -2.88
CA PRO A 60 12.56 2.87 -3.10
C PRO A 60 12.05 3.10 -4.53
N PRO A 61 11.12 2.27 -5.04
CA PRO A 61 10.33 1.24 -4.34
C PRO A 61 11.11 -0.06 -4.05
N PHE A 62 10.58 -0.85 -3.12
CA PHE A 62 11.15 -2.15 -2.73
C PHE A 62 10.09 -3.24 -2.69
N GLN A 63 10.49 -4.48 -2.95
CA GLN A 63 9.67 -5.63 -2.58
C GLN A 63 9.80 -5.90 -1.08
N ASN A 64 8.71 -6.35 -0.46
CA ASN A 64 8.74 -6.72 0.95
C ASN A 64 9.30 -8.14 1.13
N SER A 65 10.25 -8.33 2.03
CA SER A 65 10.92 -9.64 2.24
C SER A 65 9.93 -10.70 2.74
N ILE A 66 10.20 -11.97 2.47
CA ILE A 66 9.38 -13.11 2.92
C ILE A 66 9.16 -13.15 4.45
N ILE A 67 10.06 -12.55 5.23
CA ILE A 67 9.92 -12.47 6.70
C ILE A 67 8.88 -11.44 7.15
N TYR A 68 8.48 -10.53 6.25
CA TYR A 68 7.49 -9.46 6.48
C TYR A 68 6.25 -9.62 5.60
N ALA A 69 6.36 -10.22 4.42
CA ALA A 69 5.26 -10.39 3.47
C ALA A 69 4.55 -11.73 3.66
N ILE A 70 3.22 -11.72 3.68
CA ILE A 70 2.39 -12.89 3.45
C ILE A 70 2.41 -13.15 1.95
N GLU A 71 2.97 -14.29 1.54
CA GLU A 71 2.79 -14.76 0.17
C GLU A 71 1.32 -15.12 0.03
N ASN A 72 0.63 -14.43 -0.86
CA ASN A 72 -0.75 -14.73 -1.15
C ASN A 72 -0.84 -15.47 -2.50
N GLU A 73 -1.94 -16.17 -2.70
CA GLU A 73 -2.37 -16.71 -3.98
C GLU A 73 -3.33 -15.74 -4.71
N PHE A 74 -3.21 -14.42 -4.47
CA PHE A 74 -4.01 -13.43 -5.20
C PHE A 74 -3.79 -13.67 -6.67
N ASN A 75 -4.90 -13.78 -7.39
CA ASN A 75 -4.85 -13.84 -8.81
C ASN A 75 -4.59 -12.43 -9.38
N TYR A 76 -3.31 -12.08 -9.51
CA TYR A 76 -2.87 -10.77 -10.01
C TYR A 76 -3.28 -10.50 -11.48
N SER A 77 -3.84 -11.48 -12.19
CA SER A 77 -4.32 -11.32 -13.57
C SER A 77 -5.57 -10.45 -13.71
N GLN A 78 -6.23 -10.10 -12.60
CA GLN A 78 -7.43 -9.26 -12.55
C GLN A 78 -7.20 -7.89 -11.89
N ILE A 79 -5.95 -7.45 -11.80
CA ILE A 79 -5.64 -6.09 -11.32
C ILE A 79 -6.06 -5.10 -12.41
N ASP A 80 -7.30 -4.65 -12.33
CA ASP A 80 -7.83 -3.51 -13.09
C ASP A 80 -8.35 -2.45 -12.12
N GLU A 81 -8.53 -1.22 -12.62
CA GLU A 81 -9.04 -0.09 -11.83
C GLU A 81 -10.43 -0.35 -11.24
N THR A 82 -11.25 -1.17 -11.90
CA THR A 82 -12.65 -1.42 -11.51
C THR A 82 -12.76 -2.26 -10.24
N ASN A 83 -11.72 -3.03 -9.92
CA ASN A 83 -11.66 -3.82 -8.71
C ASN A 83 -11.27 -3.01 -7.47
N TYR A 84 -10.76 -1.79 -7.63
CA TYR A 84 -10.35 -0.96 -6.49
C TYR A 84 -11.45 0.01 -6.04
N CYS A 85 -11.65 0.09 -4.73
CA CYS A 85 -12.47 1.11 -4.11
C CYS A 85 -11.63 1.83 -3.03
N ILE A 86 -11.63 3.16 -3.10
CA ILE A 86 -10.87 4.03 -2.19
C ILE A 86 -11.87 4.87 -1.41
N ILE A 87 -11.84 4.76 -0.08
CA ILE A 87 -12.73 5.47 0.83
C ILE A 87 -11.89 6.34 1.76
N PHE A 88 -12.00 7.66 1.59
CA PHE A 88 -11.41 8.63 2.51
C PHE A 88 -12.28 8.80 3.76
N GLN A 89 -11.62 8.87 4.91
CA GLN A 89 -12.23 9.09 6.22
C GLN A 89 -11.34 10.02 7.03
N GLN A 90 -11.87 10.52 8.15
CA GLN A 90 -11.15 11.37 9.08
C GLN A 90 -11.31 10.84 10.50
N SER A 91 -10.23 10.81 11.29
CA SER A 91 -10.30 10.60 12.74
C SER A 91 -9.32 11.51 13.47
N LEU A 92 -9.49 11.64 14.79
CA LEU A 92 -8.63 12.48 15.62
C LEU A 92 -7.18 11.97 15.64
N LYS A 93 -7.01 10.64 15.73
CA LYS A 93 -5.70 9.99 15.76
C LYS A 93 -5.00 9.95 14.40
N ASN A 94 -5.76 9.58 13.36
CA ASN A 94 -5.20 9.27 12.04
C ASN A 94 -5.25 10.46 11.07
N GLY A 95 -5.86 11.58 11.46
CA GLY A 95 -6.13 12.68 10.53
C GLY A 95 -6.97 12.19 9.35
N ILE A 96 -6.68 12.67 8.15
CA ILE A 96 -7.18 12.09 6.91
C ILE A 96 -6.48 10.75 6.64
N TYR A 97 -7.29 9.71 6.42
CA TYR A 97 -6.82 8.40 6.00
C TYR A 97 -7.71 7.83 4.91
N ALA A 98 -7.17 6.90 4.13
CA ALA A 98 -7.87 6.20 3.07
C ALA A 98 -7.82 4.69 3.30
N LYS A 99 -8.99 4.06 3.23
CA LYS A 99 -9.14 2.61 3.11
C LYS A 99 -9.07 2.22 1.64
N ILE A 100 -8.25 1.22 1.34
CA ILE A 100 -8.04 0.65 0.01
C ILE A 100 -8.67 -0.73 0.01
N LEU A 101 -9.71 -0.90 -0.79
CA LEU A 101 -10.40 -2.16 -0.98
C LEU A 101 -10.10 -2.71 -2.36
N PHE A 102 -9.92 -4.02 -2.47
CA PHE A 102 -9.84 -4.76 -3.72
C PHE A 102 -10.93 -5.81 -3.76
N SER A 103 -11.79 -5.78 -4.78
CA SER A 103 -12.97 -6.65 -4.93
C SER A 103 -13.83 -6.68 -3.65
N GLY A 104 -13.96 -5.54 -2.96
CA GLY A 104 -14.72 -5.39 -1.72
C GLY A 104 -13.97 -5.78 -0.44
N PHE A 105 -12.77 -6.35 -0.52
CA PHE A 105 -11.95 -6.70 0.64
C PHE A 105 -10.99 -5.57 0.98
N LEU A 106 -10.95 -5.15 2.25
CA LEU A 106 -9.95 -4.20 2.73
C LEU A 106 -8.55 -4.81 2.62
N ILE A 107 -7.68 -4.20 1.82
CA ILE A 107 -6.30 -4.67 1.61
C ILE A 107 -5.25 -3.74 2.21
N GLY A 108 -5.58 -2.46 2.39
CA GLY A 108 -4.63 -1.46 2.87
C GLY A 108 -5.30 -0.26 3.52
N ILE A 109 -4.59 0.38 4.44
CA ILE A 109 -4.98 1.66 5.04
C ILE A 109 -3.75 2.56 5.03
N ILE A 110 -3.92 3.79 4.57
CA ILE A 110 -2.86 4.80 4.55
C ILE A 110 -3.38 6.09 5.16
N SER A 111 -2.58 6.73 6.00
CA SER A 111 -2.96 7.88 6.83
C SER A 111 -1.94 8.99 6.69
N GLU A 112 -2.37 10.24 6.85
CA GLU A 112 -1.46 11.39 6.85
C GLU A 112 -0.53 11.44 8.07
N ASN A 113 -0.92 10.85 9.20
CA ASN A 113 -0.17 10.92 10.45
C ASN A 113 0.80 9.75 10.64
N PHE A 114 0.71 8.71 9.81
CA PHE A 114 1.49 7.49 9.96
C PHE A 114 2.18 7.09 8.67
N LYS A 115 3.45 6.70 8.79
CA LYS A 115 4.29 6.22 7.71
C LYS A 115 5.22 5.10 8.22
N PRO A 116 5.22 3.90 7.60
CA PRO A 116 4.36 3.47 6.50
C PRO A 116 2.89 3.24 6.96
N GLY A 117 1.98 3.07 5.99
CA GLY A 117 0.60 2.61 6.26
C GLY A 117 0.51 1.13 6.67
N TRP A 118 -0.70 0.57 6.65
CA TRP A 118 -1.01 -0.80 7.03
C TRP A 118 -1.45 -1.65 5.85
N SER A 119 -0.97 -2.89 5.75
CA SER A 119 -1.39 -3.86 4.73
C SER A 119 -1.86 -5.17 5.39
N ILE A 120 -2.89 -5.79 4.83
CA ILE A 120 -3.30 -7.15 5.23
C ILE A 120 -2.25 -8.20 4.89
N PHE A 121 -1.38 -7.90 3.92
CA PHE A 121 -0.33 -8.79 3.46
C PHE A 121 0.97 -8.62 4.26
N SER A 122 0.96 -7.82 5.32
CA SER A 122 2.09 -7.69 6.24
C SER A 122 1.96 -8.69 7.40
N LYS A 123 2.92 -9.63 7.52
CA LYS A 123 3.03 -10.61 8.62
C LYS A 123 3.27 -9.94 9.96
N LYS A 124 4.01 -8.83 9.96
CA LYS A 124 4.44 -8.08 11.14
C LYS A 124 4.82 -6.66 10.74
N ASN A 125 4.84 -5.77 11.72
CA ASN A 125 5.29 -4.39 11.53
C ASN A 125 6.69 -4.35 10.93
N GLY A 126 6.83 -3.55 9.86
CA GLY A 126 8.03 -3.47 9.07
C GLY A 126 8.20 -2.10 8.41
N PRO A 127 9.33 -1.89 7.73
CA PRO A 127 9.67 -0.58 7.17
C PRO A 127 8.81 -0.17 5.97
N LEU A 128 8.15 -1.13 5.31
CA LEU A 128 7.32 -0.87 4.12
C LEU A 128 5.82 -0.91 4.40
N ALA A 129 5.40 -1.58 5.48
CA ALA A 129 4.01 -1.69 5.91
C ALA A 129 3.91 -2.16 7.36
N GLN A 130 2.93 -1.62 8.07
CA GLN A 130 2.44 -2.12 9.35
C GLN A 130 1.44 -3.26 9.13
N ARG A 131 1.23 -4.08 10.15
CA ARG A 131 0.27 -5.19 10.14
C ARG A 131 -1.13 -4.66 10.40
N MET A 132 -2.10 -5.02 9.55
CA MET A 132 -3.46 -4.46 9.59
C MET A 132 -4.13 -4.43 10.98
N VAL A 133 -3.97 -5.49 11.78
CA VAL A 133 -4.60 -5.58 13.12
C VAL A 133 -4.11 -4.53 14.12
N ASP A 134 -3.01 -3.84 13.82
CA ASP A 134 -2.46 -2.79 14.67
C ASP A 134 -2.98 -1.39 14.26
N PHE A 135 -3.84 -1.30 13.24
CA PHE A 135 -4.57 -0.07 12.93
C PHE A 135 -5.74 0.11 13.90
N ASP A 136 -5.90 1.33 14.39
CA ASP A 136 -6.95 1.70 15.33
C ASP A 136 -7.64 2.96 14.81
N GLU A 137 -8.96 2.85 14.62
CA GLU A 137 -9.80 3.89 14.03
C GLU A 137 -10.09 5.04 15.00
N ASN A 138 -9.93 4.80 16.31
CA ASN A 138 -10.31 5.72 17.38
C ASN A 138 -9.21 6.74 17.70
#